data_AF-A0A7Y2ALF7-F1
#
_entry.id   AF-A0A7Y2ALF7-F1
#
_cell.length_a   1.000
_cell.length_b   1.000
_cell.length_c   1.000
_cell.angle_alpha   90.00
_cell.angle_beta   90.00
_cell.angle_gamma   90.00
#
_symmetry.space_group_name_H-M   'P 1'
#
loop_
_entity.id
_entity.type
_entity.pdbx_description
1 polymer ?
#
loop_
_entity_poly.entity_id
_entity_poly.type
_entity_poly.pdbx_seq_one_letter_code
_entity_poly.pdbx_strand_id
1 'polypeptide(L)'
;MIDPPKVLFAIVLLFIGICTQNANVHAQTKQTASKSVSLYFPTTDTWQTISPEQVNWDAEALTSALDFAMQRRSTSVVVLYRGRIIGQRHQTLQPDSVRHRAMVHGKTSQGHVIEDVASVQKSVVSLLVGIAVDKGLVQLDDSVAEHLGGGWSKATAKQEADITLRHLLTMTSGLSTRLRYIAPPGTQWQYNTNAYARALRVVEAASNLSASELTQRWLTGPIGMSDSAWIERPWMENQNIDANQLGFATSAHDLARIGLLVLANGTWDQTEIVTNKAYLRASVSPSQKLNPSYGYLWWLGGQSHAIRAGKRVAGSLIPNAPDDLIAAQGALGRKCYIVPSRQLVVTRLGDNPNERGDVAFDNEFWRRLMLAMPETLRIEPSTGTQQ
;
A
#
# COMPACT_ATOMS: atom_id res chain seq x y z
N MET A 1 -21.24 94.75 14.03
CA MET A 1 -21.61 94.69 15.46
C MET A 1 -20.65 93.71 16.13
N ILE A 2 -19.74 94.26 16.95
CA ILE A 2 -18.97 93.63 18.04
C ILE A 2 -18.00 92.50 17.64
N ASP A 3 -16.69 92.46 17.88
CA ASP A 3 -15.57 93.38 18.16
C ASP A 3 -14.28 92.48 18.05
N PRO A 4 -13.07 92.98 17.69
CA PRO A 4 -11.88 92.15 17.42
C PRO A 4 -10.81 92.17 18.58
N PRO A 5 -9.49 91.97 18.37
CA PRO A 5 -8.70 90.73 18.62
C PRO A 5 -7.53 90.89 19.65
N LYS A 6 -6.89 89.81 20.14
CA LYS A 6 -5.54 89.81 20.80
C LYS A 6 -4.86 88.42 20.66
N VAL A 7 -3.84 88.18 19.82
CA VAL A 7 -2.37 88.37 19.98
C VAL A 7 -1.76 87.74 21.25
N LEU A 8 -0.85 86.75 21.11
CA LEU A 8 0.42 86.72 21.88
C LEU A 8 1.50 85.72 21.36
N PHE A 9 2.63 86.32 20.98
CA PHE A 9 4.06 85.97 21.18
C PHE A 9 4.76 84.72 20.62
N ALA A 10 5.95 85.05 20.10
CA ALA A 10 7.06 84.21 19.65
C ALA A 10 8.12 84.03 20.76
N ILE A 11 9.24 83.39 20.38
CA ILE A 11 10.57 83.21 21.04
C ILE A 11 10.74 81.77 21.59
N VAL A 12 11.57 80.84 21.05
CA VAL A 12 13.00 80.76 20.65
C VAL A 12 13.93 80.20 21.76
N LEU A 13 14.60 79.08 21.43
CA LEU A 13 15.83 78.44 21.98
C LEU A 13 15.73 77.77 23.37
N LEU A 14 16.39 76.64 23.71
CA LEU A 14 17.83 76.32 23.55
C LEU A 14 18.15 74.85 24.02
N PHE A 15 19.14 74.19 23.36
CA PHE A 15 20.08 73.07 23.72
C PHE A 15 19.70 71.96 24.76
N ILE A 16 20.15 70.69 24.72
CA ILE A 16 21.50 70.07 24.61
C ILE A 16 21.28 68.56 24.29
N GLY A 17 22.14 67.95 23.46
CA GLY A 17 22.13 66.49 23.21
C GLY A 17 22.85 65.64 24.25
N ILE A 18 22.71 64.32 24.14
CA ILE A 18 23.72 63.29 24.46
C ILE A 18 23.40 62.03 23.64
N CYS A 19 24.43 61.53 22.94
CA CYS A 19 24.46 60.27 22.22
C CYS A 19 24.46 59.06 23.16
N THR A 20 23.72 58.01 22.81
CA THR A 20 24.20 56.62 22.93
C THR A 20 23.66 55.79 21.76
N GLN A 21 24.59 55.19 21.02
CA GLN A 21 24.32 54.22 19.97
C GLN A 21 23.88 52.90 20.60
N ASN A 22 22.78 52.31 20.12
CA ASN A 22 22.55 50.88 20.20
C ASN A 22 22.10 50.39 18.83
N ALA A 23 22.98 49.66 18.16
CA ALA A 23 22.74 49.03 16.88
C ALA A 23 21.77 47.85 17.07
N ASN A 24 20.49 48.04 16.72
CA ASN A 24 19.55 46.95 16.55
C ASN A 24 19.61 46.45 15.10
N VAL A 25 20.47 45.45 14.88
CA VAL A 25 20.48 44.61 13.68
C VAL A 25 19.14 43.91 13.59
N HIS A 26 18.27 44.38 12.70
CA HIS A 26 17.07 43.65 12.30
C HIS A 26 17.48 42.44 11.45
N ALA A 27 17.67 41.29 12.10
CA ALA A 27 17.71 40.01 11.42
C ALA A 27 16.31 39.73 10.85
N GLN A 28 16.13 39.99 9.55
CA GLN A 28 15.01 39.47 8.79
C GLN A 28 15.09 37.95 8.80
N THR A 29 14.27 37.29 9.62
CA THR A 29 13.97 35.87 9.50
C THR A 29 13.21 35.65 8.20
N LYS A 30 13.95 35.37 7.12
CA LYS A 30 13.40 34.69 5.95
C LYS A 30 12.92 33.31 6.42
N GLN A 31 11.65 33.23 6.78
CA GLN A 31 10.93 31.98 6.91
C GLN A 31 10.85 31.37 5.51
N THR A 32 11.82 30.53 5.17
CA THR A 32 11.77 29.68 4.00
C THR A 32 10.58 28.75 4.18
N ALA A 33 9.46 29.08 3.55
CA ALA A 33 8.38 28.14 3.35
C ALA A 33 8.96 26.89 2.71
N SER A 34 9.04 25.80 3.48
CA SER A 34 9.39 24.47 3.01
C SER A 34 8.48 24.14 1.84
N LYS A 35 9.01 24.16 0.60
CA LYS A 35 8.29 23.62 -0.55
C LYS A 35 8.00 22.16 -0.20
N SER A 36 6.73 21.82 -0.01
CA SER A 36 6.30 20.43 0.09
C SER A 36 6.81 19.70 -1.15
N VAL A 37 7.78 18.81 -0.99
CA VAL A 37 8.32 18.03 -2.10
C VAL A 37 7.20 17.13 -2.61
N SER A 38 6.77 17.35 -3.85
CA SER A 38 5.72 16.54 -4.47
C SER A 38 6.17 15.07 -4.61
N LEU A 39 5.19 14.17 -4.55
CA LEU A 39 5.39 12.76 -4.81
C LEU A 39 5.91 12.57 -6.25
N TYR A 40 6.94 11.74 -6.42
CA TYR A 40 7.48 11.39 -7.74
C TYR A 40 6.78 10.15 -8.29
N PHE A 41 6.47 10.18 -9.60
CA PHE A 41 6.00 9.04 -10.36
C PHE A 41 6.99 8.75 -11.49
N PRO A 42 7.46 7.50 -11.66
CA PRO A 42 8.33 7.14 -12.77
C PRO A 42 7.56 7.14 -14.09
N THR A 43 8.11 7.80 -15.11
CA THR A 43 7.54 7.84 -16.47
C THR A 43 8.05 6.71 -17.37
N THR A 44 9.14 6.06 -16.98
CA THR A 44 9.77 4.93 -17.69
C THR A 44 10.28 3.90 -16.66
N ASP A 45 10.99 2.87 -17.11
CA ASP A 45 11.68 1.92 -16.23
C ASP A 45 12.95 2.49 -15.59
N THR A 46 13.30 3.74 -15.91
CA THR A 46 14.31 4.49 -15.17
C THR A 46 13.66 5.23 -14.01
N TRP A 47 14.08 4.88 -12.80
CA TRP A 47 13.50 5.42 -11.57
C TRP A 47 14.48 6.37 -10.88
N GLN A 48 14.02 7.55 -10.47
CA GLN A 48 14.85 8.50 -9.73
C GLN A 48 15.25 7.96 -8.35
N THR A 49 16.54 8.09 -8.05
CA THR A 49 17.11 7.76 -6.74
C THR A 49 17.36 9.04 -5.95
N ILE A 50 17.20 8.97 -4.63
CA ILE A 50 17.58 10.02 -3.67
C ILE A 50 18.53 9.40 -2.64
N SER A 51 19.61 10.08 -2.30
CA SER A 51 20.53 9.54 -1.29
C SER A 51 19.90 9.66 0.10
N PRO A 52 20.17 8.72 1.03
CA PRO A 52 19.63 8.80 2.39
C PRO A 52 19.98 10.12 3.09
N GLU A 53 21.22 10.60 2.94
CA GLU A 53 21.73 11.81 3.57
C GLU A 53 20.99 13.08 3.10
N GLN A 54 20.60 13.13 1.82
CA GLN A 54 19.82 14.26 1.27
C GLN A 54 18.46 14.44 1.95
N VAL A 55 17.95 13.40 2.60
CA VAL A 55 16.67 13.42 3.32
C VAL A 55 16.83 13.10 4.81
N ASN A 56 18.04 13.21 5.34
CA ASN A 56 18.39 12.96 6.74
C ASN A 56 18.06 11.55 7.24
N TRP A 57 18.08 10.57 6.34
CA TRP A 57 18.06 9.16 6.72
C TRP A 57 19.48 8.69 7.04
N ASP A 58 19.59 7.77 7.99
CA ASP A 58 20.84 7.10 8.32
C ASP A 58 21.16 6.03 7.24
N ALA A 59 22.19 6.29 6.45
CA ALA A 59 22.58 5.45 5.32
C ALA A 59 23.11 4.08 5.74
N GLU A 60 23.80 4.00 6.88
CA GLU A 60 24.35 2.75 7.40
C GLU A 60 23.23 1.85 7.94
N ALA A 61 22.30 2.43 8.71
CA ALA A 61 21.12 1.73 9.19
C ALA A 61 20.21 1.26 8.04
N LEU A 62 20.03 2.07 6.99
CA LEU A 62 19.27 1.66 5.80
C LEU A 62 19.96 0.48 5.10
N THR A 63 21.28 0.56 4.94
CA THR A 63 22.08 -0.53 4.36
C THR A 63 21.94 -1.81 5.19
N SER A 64 22.01 -1.71 6.52
CA SER A 64 21.80 -2.84 7.43
C SER A 64 20.42 -3.47 7.28
N ALA A 65 19.36 -2.68 7.10
CA ALA A 65 18.00 -3.18 6.89
C ALA A 65 17.85 -3.93 5.56
N LEU A 66 18.42 -3.37 4.48
CA LEU A 66 18.41 -3.98 3.15
C LEU A 66 19.22 -5.29 3.14
N ASP A 67 20.42 -5.28 3.71
CA ASP A 67 21.30 -6.45 3.72
C ASP A 67 20.70 -7.57 4.58
N PHE A 68 20.06 -7.24 5.72
CA PHE A 68 19.28 -8.21 6.49
C PHE A 68 18.20 -8.87 5.62
N ALA A 69 17.47 -8.09 4.81
CA ALA A 69 16.45 -8.66 3.94
C ALA A 69 17.04 -9.58 2.87
N MET A 70 18.20 -9.24 2.30
CA MET A 70 18.88 -10.09 1.32
C MET A 70 19.40 -11.39 1.95
N GLN A 71 19.94 -11.34 3.16
CA GLN A 71 20.34 -12.52 3.93
C GLN A 71 19.15 -13.43 4.23
N ARG A 72 17.96 -12.85 4.44
CA ARG A 72 16.68 -13.57 4.63
C ARG A 72 15.99 -13.88 3.29
N ARG A 73 16.76 -14.40 2.34
CA ARG A 73 16.27 -15.01 1.09
C ARG A 73 15.38 -14.10 0.24
N SER A 74 15.62 -12.79 0.24
CA SER A 74 14.96 -11.88 -0.71
C SER A 74 15.67 -11.95 -2.07
N THR A 75 14.92 -11.93 -3.17
CA THR A 75 15.48 -11.71 -4.52
C THR A 75 15.54 -10.23 -4.85
N SER A 76 14.62 -9.43 -4.30
CA SER A 76 14.59 -8.00 -4.48
C SER A 76 13.92 -7.32 -3.29
N VAL A 77 14.50 -6.20 -2.88
CA VAL A 77 13.88 -5.24 -1.96
C VAL A 77 14.04 -3.85 -2.56
N VAL A 78 12.93 -3.10 -2.66
CA VAL A 78 12.92 -1.70 -3.11
C VAL A 78 12.25 -0.87 -2.03
N VAL A 79 12.92 0.19 -1.58
CA VAL A 79 12.41 1.16 -0.60
C VAL A 79 12.26 2.50 -1.32
N LEU A 80 11.03 3.00 -1.37
CA LEU A 80 10.69 4.28 -1.95
C LEU A 80 10.35 5.28 -0.84
N TYR A 81 10.97 6.46 -0.88
CA TYR A 81 10.57 7.61 -0.07
C TYR A 81 10.12 8.75 -0.98
N ARG A 82 8.88 9.21 -0.79
CA ARG A 82 8.22 10.22 -1.64
C ARG A 82 8.31 9.87 -3.13
N GLY A 83 8.10 8.59 -3.43
CA GLY A 83 8.12 8.07 -4.78
C GLY A 83 9.50 7.77 -5.34
N ARG A 84 10.60 8.23 -4.74
CA ARG A 84 11.97 8.00 -5.25
C ARG A 84 12.62 6.82 -4.53
N ILE A 85 13.48 6.08 -5.22
CA ILE A 85 14.24 5.00 -4.57
C ILE A 85 15.22 5.65 -3.59
N ILE A 86 15.11 5.31 -2.31
CA ILE A 86 16.12 5.68 -1.30
C ILE A 86 17.09 4.53 -1.02
N GLY A 87 16.68 3.30 -1.32
CA GLY A 87 17.53 2.13 -1.23
C GLY A 87 16.90 0.92 -1.90
N GLN A 88 17.74 0.10 -2.53
CA GLN A 88 17.30 -1.17 -3.12
C GLN A 88 18.44 -2.20 -3.14
N ARG A 89 18.07 -3.47 -3.21
CA ARG A 89 18.98 -4.60 -3.41
C ARG A 89 18.30 -5.66 -4.29
N HIS A 90 19.11 -6.35 -5.08
CA HIS A 90 18.67 -7.42 -5.97
C HIS A 90 19.68 -8.56 -5.93
N GLN A 91 19.22 -9.80 -5.97
CA GLN A 91 20.04 -10.99 -6.16
C GLN A 91 19.22 -12.10 -6.83
N THR A 92 19.92 -13.07 -7.41
CA THR A 92 19.31 -14.35 -7.76
C THR A 92 19.62 -15.34 -6.64
N LEU A 93 18.62 -16.02 -6.11
CA LEU A 93 18.81 -16.99 -5.01
C LEU A 93 19.42 -18.29 -5.54
N GLN A 94 20.48 -18.76 -4.89
CA GLN A 94 21.08 -20.08 -5.10
C GLN A 94 21.61 -20.63 -3.76
N PRO A 95 21.14 -21.80 -3.27
CA PRO A 95 20.00 -22.56 -3.77
C PRO A 95 18.66 -21.92 -3.34
N ASP A 96 17.66 -22.00 -4.23
CA ASP A 96 16.29 -21.64 -3.93
C ASP A 96 15.39 -22.87 -3.68
N SER A 97 14.22 -22.68 -3.06
CA SER A 97 13.29 -23.79 -2.82
C SER A 97 12.58 -24.19 -4.12
N VAL A 98 12.10 -25.45 -4.19
CA VAL A 98 11.25 -25.92 -5.30
C VAL A 98 10.03 -25.00 -5.48
N ARG A 99 9.44 -24.57 -4.36
CA ARG A 99 8.30 -23.66 -4.37
C ARG A 99 8.67 -22.27 -4.87
N HIS A 100 9.87 -21.77 -4.57
CA HIS A 100 10.34 -20.50 -5.12
C HIS A 100 10.54 -20.60 -6.63
N ARG A 101 11.25 -21.62 -7.14
CA ARG A 101 11.49 -21.83 -8.57
C ARG A 101 10.21 -21.82 -9.40
N ALA A 102 9.17 -22.49 -8.90
CA ALA A 102 7.87 -22.54 -9.58
C ALA A 102 7.23 -21.16 -9.76
N MET A 103 7.59 -20.18 -8.92
CA MET A 103 7.03 -18.83 -8.93
C MET A 103 7.90 -17.84 -9.73
N VAL A 104 9.03 -18.25 -10.29
CA VAL A 104 9.93 -17.37 -11.05
C VAL A 104 9.57 -17.42 -12.53
N HIS A 105 9.38 -16.26 -13.16
CA HIS A 105 8.92 -16.12 -14.54
C HIS A 105 9.85 -15.23 -15.38
N GLY A 106 11.16 -15.45 -15.23
CA GLY A 106 12.18 -14.72 -15.99
C GLY A 106 12.73 -13.50 -15.26
N LYS A 107 13.23 -12.53 -16.04
CA LYS A 107 13.89 -11.33 -15.54
C LYS A 107 13.51 -10.12 -16.38
N THR A 108 13.46 -8.96 -15.74
CA THR A 108 13.37 -7.64 -16.37
C THR A 108 14.59 -7.37 -17.27
N SER A 109 14.53 -6.32 -18.09
CA SER A 109 15.67 -5.84 -18.90
C SER A 109 16.91 -5.47 -18.07
N GLN A 110 16.72 -5.10 -16.80
CA GLN A 110 17.77 -4.79 -15.83
C GLN A 110 18.27 -6.04 -15.07
N GLY A 111 17.75 -7.22 -15.39
CA GLY A 111 18.16 -8.49 -14.79
C GLY A 111 17.52 -8.82 -13.44
N HIS A 112 16.58 -8.00 -12.96
CA HIS A 112 15.80 -8.28 -11.74
C HIS A 112 14.80 -9.40 -11.98
N VAL A 113 14.59 -10.27 -11.00
CA VAL A 113 13.68 -11.43 -11.11
C VAL A 113 12.22 -10.98 -11.19
N ILE A 114 11.46 -11.57 -12.10
CA ILE A 114 9.99 -11.44 -12.17
C ILE A 114 9.40 -12.66 -11.46
N GLU A 115 8.51 -12.44 -10.49
CA GLU A 115 7.93 -13.52 -9.69
C GLU A 115 6.42 -13.40 -9.58
N ASP A 116 5.74 -14.55 -9.57
CA ASP A 116 4.38 -14.68 -9.06
C ASP A 116 4.33 -14.25 -7.59
N VAL A 117 3.51 -13.23 -7.31
CA VAL A 117 3.43 -12.61 -5.98
C VAL A 117 2.51 -13.32 -4.98
N ALA A 118 1.99 -14.48 -5.35
CA ALA A 118 1.03 -15.26 -4.59
C ALA A 118 -0.16 -14.39 -4.14
N SER A 119 -0.47 -14.36 -2.85
CA SER A 119 -1.63 -13.63 -2.32
C SER A 119 -1.52 -12.10 -2.38
N VAL A 120 -0.39 -11.50 -2.75
CA VAL A 120 -0.34 -10.06 -3.06
C VAL A 120 -1.29 -9.70 -4.20
N GLN A 121 -1.55 -10.64 -5.13
CA GLN A 121 -2.49 -10.44 -6.25
C GLN A 121 -3.91 -10.06 -5.79
N LYS A 122 -4.30 -10.41 -4.55
CA LYS A 122 -5.60 -10.03 -4.00
C LYS A 122 -5.77 -8.51 -3.91
N SER A 123 -4.69 -7.80 -3.57
CA SER A 123 -4.68 -6.35 -3.47
C SER A 123 -4.70 -5.68 -4.85
N VAL A 124 -4.17 -6.35 -5.89
CA VAL A 124 -4.36 -5.96 -7.29
C VAL A 124 -5.84 -6.10 -7.67
N VAL A 125 -6.47 -7.24 -7.35
CA VAL A 125 -7.92 -7.45 -7.58
C VAL A 125 -8.78 -6.41 -6.84
N SER A 126 -8.40 -5.99 -5.63
CA SER A 126 -9.09 -4.92 -4.90
C SER A 126 -9.13 -3.60 -5.67
N LEU A 127 -8.02 -3.22 -6.30
CA LEU A 127 -7.95 -2.02 -7.13
C LEU A 127 -8.80 -2.17 -8.39
N LEU A 128 -8.76 -3.34 -9.04
CA LEU A 128 -9.57 -3.62 -10.23
C LEU A 128 -11.06 -3.57 -9.94
N VAL A 129 -11.49 -4.08 -8.77
CA VAL A 129 -12.89 -3.93 -8.31
C VAL A 129 -13.22 -2.46 -8.06
N GLY A 130 -12.33 -1.69 -7.45
CA GLY A 130 -12.52 -0.24 -7.29
C GLY A 130 -12.71 0.49 -8.61
N ILE A 131 -11.91 0.16 -9.62
CA ILE A 131 -12.02 0.72 -10.97
C ILE A 131 -13.31 0.25 -11.65
N ALA A 132 -13.77 -0.98 -11.42
CA ALA A 132 -15.04 -1.46 -11.92
C ALA A 132 -16.23 -0.71 -11.29
N VAL A 133 -16.15 -0.39 -9.99
CA VAL A 133 -17.12 0.47 -9.29
C VAL A 133 -17.09 1.88 -9.89
N ASP A 134 -15.92 2.47 -10.15
CA ASP A 134 -15.78 3.77 -10.80
C ASP A 134 -16.46 3.82 -12.18
N LYS A 135 -16.37 2.72 -12.92
CA LYS A 135 -16.98 2.57 -14.24
C LYS A 135 -18.49 2.25 -14.18
N GLY A 136 -19.06 2.09 -12.99
CA GLY A 136 -20.46 1.70 -12.81
C GLY A 136 -20.77 0.27 -13.27
N LEU A 137 -19.77 -0.58 -13.39
CA LEU A 137 -19.93 -1.97 -13.87
C LEU A 137 -20.41 -2.92 -12.77
N VAL A 138 -20.05 -2.62 -11.52
CA VAL A 138 -20.41 -3.42 -10.34
C VAL A 138 -20.67 -2.49 -9.15
N GLN A 139 -21.47 -2.96 -8.19
CA GLN A 139 -21.57 -2.38 -6.86
C GLN A 139 -21.12 -3.40 -5.81
N LEU A 140 -20.69 -2.92 -4.64
CA LEU A 140 -20.20 -3.82 -3.59
C LEU A 140 -21.30 -4.72 -3.03
N ASP A 141 -22.54 -4.27 -3.06
CA ASP A 141 -23.68 -5.01 -2.54
C ASP A 141 -24.39 -5.84 -3.62
N ASP A 142 -23.87 -5.86 -4.86
CA ASP A 142 -24.31 -6.78 -5.90
C ASP A 142 -24.14 -8.22 -5.43
N SER A 143 -25.11 -9.07 -5.74
CA SER A 143 -24.98 -10.50 -5.52
C SER A 143 -23.95 -11.08 -6.48
N VAL A 144 -23.08 -11.94 -6.01
CA VAL A 144 -22.12 -12.65 -6.89
C VAL A 144 -22.87 -13.48 -7.95
N ALA A 145 -24.06 -13.99 -7.60
CA ALA A 145 -24.89 -14.77 -8.50
C ALA A 145 -25.49 -13.95 -9.65
N GLU A 146 -25.65 -12.63 -9.51
CA GLU A 146 -26.13 -11.75 -10.59
C GLU A 146 -25.12 -11.68 -11.74
N HIS A 147 -23.83 -11.80 -11.43
CA HIS A 147 -22.74 -11.70 -12.40
C HIS A 147 -22.27 -13.06 -12.91
N LEU A 148 -22.25 -14.07 -12.04
CA LEU A 148 -21.71 -15.41 -12.38
C LEU A 148 -22.79 -16.48 -12.64
N GLY A 149 -24.07 -16.16 -12.44
CA GLY A 149 -25.14 -17.15 -12.39
C GLY A 149 -25.07 -18.01 -11.12
N GLY A 150 -25.93 -19.04 -11.03
CA GLY A 150 -25.91 -20.00 -9.92
C GLY A 150 -24.85 -21.09 -10.08
N GLY A 151 -24.45 -21.74 -8.97
CA GLY A 151 -23.53 -22.86 -8.95
C GLY A 151 -22.04 -22.48 -8.98
N TRP A 152 -21.72 -21.20 -8.76
CA TRP A 152 -20.33 -20.73 -8.65
C TRP A 152 -19.66 -21.18 -7.35
N SER A 153 -20.46 -21.64 -6.38
CA SER A 153 -20.07 -22.25 -5.11
C SER A 153 -20.78 -23.61 -4.88
N LYS A 154 -20.67 -24.17 -3.67
CA LYS A 154 -21.42 -25.37 -3.24
C LYS A 154 -22.58 -25.03 -2.29
N ALA A 155 -22.96 -23.75 -2.21
CA ALA A 155 -24.12 -23.30 -1.47
C ALA A 155 -25.41 -23.48 -2.31
N THR A 156 -26.58 -23.37 -1.68
CA THR A 156 -27.85 -23.36 -2.42
C THR A 156 -28.01 -22.04 -3.18
N ALA A 157 -28.82 -22.00 -4.24
CA ALA A 157 -29.07 -20.78 -5.00
C ALA A 157 -29.53 -19.61 -4.12
N LYS A 158 -30.36 -19.88 -3.09
CA LYS A 158 -30.77 -18.86 -2.11
C LYS A 158 -29.58 -18.31 -1.30
N GLN A 159 -28.69 -19.19 -0.85
CA GLN A 159 -27.51 -18.79 -0.10
C GLN A 159 -26.48 -18.04 -0.98
N GLU A 160 -26.35 -18.43 -2.24
CA GLU A 160 -25.51 -17.72 -3.20
C GLU A 160 -26.01 -16.31 -3.48
N ALA A 161 -27.34 -16.14 -3.58
CA ALA A 161 -27.98 -14.84 -3.74
C ALA A 161 -27.59 -13.86 -2.61
N ASP A 162 -27.43 -14.35 -1.38
CA ASP A 162 -27.07 -13.53 -0.21
C ASP A 162 -25.57 -13.19 -0.13
N ILE A 163 -24.71 -13.78 -0.97
CA ILE A 163 -23.27 -13.51 -0.97
C ILE A 163 -22.97 -12.40 -1.98
N THR A 164 -22.57 -11.24 -1.48
CA THR A 164 -22.23 -10.08 -2.29
C THR A 164 -20.74 -9.97 -2.62
N LEU A 165 -20.40 -9.10 -3.57
CA LEU A 165 -19.02 -8.75 -3.88
C LEU A 165 -18.25 -8.24 -2.65
N ARG A 166 -18.90 -7.44 -1.79
CA ARG A 166 -18.36 -6.97 -0.51
C ARG A 166 -17.88 -8.14 0.34
N HIS A 167 -18.70 -9.18 0.49
CA HIS A 167 -18.36 -10.35 1.29
C HIS A 167 -17.11 -11.08 0.78
N LEU A 168 -16.88 -11.09 -0.54
CA LEU A 168 -15.65 -11.64 -1.12
C LEU A 168 -14.43 -10.80 -0.78
N LEU A 169 -14.53 -9.47 -0.86
CA LEU A 169 -13.45 -8.54 -0.56
C LEU A 169 -13.05 -8.51 0.92
N THR A 170 -14.03 -8.68 1.81
CA THR A 170 -13.84 -8.63 3.27
C THR A 170 -13.50 -9.98 3.90
N MET A 171 -13.43 -11.05 3.10
CA MET A 171 -13.21 -12.42 3.57
C MET A 171 -14.33 -12.92 4.51
N THR A 172 -15.57 -12.49 4.27
CA THR A 172 -16.74 -12.83 5.09
C THR A 172 -17.87 -13.46 4.30
N SER A 173 -17.57 -14.26 3.26
CA SER A 173 -18.59 -14.92 2.44
C SER A 173 -19.42 -15.99 3.16
N GLY A 174 -19.02 -16.41 4.36
CA GLY A 174 -19.65 -17.55 5.03
C GLY A 174 -19.36 -18.89 4.34
N LEU A 175 -18.45 -18.92 3.36
CA LEU A 175 -18.01 -20.13 2.66
C LEU A 175 -16.69 -20.64 3.24
N SER A 176 -16.59 -21.96 3.34
CA SER A 176 -15.32 -22.67 3.58
C SER A 176 -14.35 -22.53 2.40
N THR A 177 -13.08 -22.87 2.60
CA THR A 177 -12.08 -22.94 1.51
C THR A 177 -12.42 -23.96 0.42
N ARG A 178 -13.40 -24.85 0.64
CA ARG A 178 -13.95 -25.75 -0.39
C ARG A 178 -15.26 -25.25 -1.00
N LEU A 179 -15.57 -23.96 -0.83
CA LEU A 179 -16.76 -23.25 -1.30
C LEU A 179 -18.09 -23.81 -0.77
N ARG A 180 -18.08 -24.59 0.32
CA ARG A 180 -19.32 -25.00 1.03
C ARG A 180 -19.77 -23.90 1.95
N TYR A 181 -21.08 -23.64 1.99
CA TYR A 181 -21.71 -22.77 2.98
C TYR A 181 -21.51 -23.32 4.39
N ILE A 182 -20.99 -22.49 5.29
CA ILE A 182 -20.72 -22.85 6.70
C ILE A 182 -21.30 -21.83 7.69
N ALA A 183 -21.64 -20.63 7.23
CA ALA A 183 -22.26 -19.59 8.04
C ALA A 183 -22.97 -18.56 7.14
N PRO A 184 -23.91 -17.76 7.67
CA PRO A 184 -24.41 -16.58 6.98
C PRO A 184 -23.26 -15.64 6.55
N PRO A 185 -23.37 -14.99 5.37
CA PRO A 185 -22.40 -13.99 4.97
C PRO A 185 -22.32 -12.85 5.99
N GLY A 186 -21.12 -12.31 6.19
CA GLY A 186 -20.83 -11.25 7.17
C GLY A 186 -20.60 -11.73 8.61
N THR A 187 -20.98 -12.97 8.98
CA THR A 187 -20.94 -13.40 10.39
C THR A 187 -19.66 -14.13 10.80
N GLN A 188 -18.83 -14.56 9.84
CA GLN A 188 -17.54 -15.19 10.09
C GLN A 188 -16.47 -14.65 9.15
N TRP A 189 -15.25 -14.48 9.67
CA TRP A 189 -14.09 -14.11 8.88
C TRP A 189 -13.23 -15.33 8.60
N GLN A 190 -12.99 -15.62 7.32
CA GLN A 190 -12.10 -16.69 6.90
C GLN A 190 -11.29 -16.25 5.68
N TYR A 191 -9.97 -16.27 5.80
CA TYR A 191 -9.06 -16.02 4.69
C TYR A 191 -9.23 -17.09 3.60
N ASN A 192 -10.08 -16.81 2.61
CA ASN A 192 -10.58 -17.79 1.64
C ASN A 192 -10.14 -17.43 0.22
N THR A 193 -9.04 -18.04 -0.19
CA THR A 193 -8.46 -17.89 -1.54
C THR A 193 -9.46 -18.25 -2.65
N ASN A 194 -10.36 -19.22 -2.41
CA ASN A 194 -11.27 -19.67 -3.45
C ASN A 194 -12.48 -18.75 -3.59
N ALA A 195 -12.94 -18.18 -2.47
CA ALA A 195 -14.03 -17.21 -2.49
C ALA A 195 -13.59 -15.87 -3.11
N TYR A 196 -12.47 -15.27 -2.67
CA TYR A 196 -12.06 -13.95 -3.21
C TYR A 196 -11.79 -14.00 -4.72
N ALA A 197 -11.30 -15.13 -5.26
CA ALA A 197 -11.00 -15.26 -6.68
C ALA A 197 -12.25 -15.03 -7.56
N ARG A 198 -13.45 -15.24 -7.01
CA ARG A 198 -14.71 -14.92 -7.68
C ARG A 198 -14.90 -13.42 -7.90
N ALA A 199 -14.28 -12.54 -7.10
CA ALA A 199 -14.34 -11.10 -7.31
C ALA A 199 -13.69 -10.70 -8.66
N LEU A 200 -12.57 -11.32 -9.04
CA LEU A 200 -11.97 -11.08 -10.35
C LEU A 200 -12.88 -11.58 -11.49
N ARG A 201 -13.48 -12.78 -11.33
CA ARG A 201 -14.45 -13.34 -12.29
C ARG A 201 -15.68 -12.44 -12.45
N VAL A 202 -16.18 -11.84 -11.37
CA VAL A 202 -17.28 -10.86 -11.40
C VAL A 202 -16.89 -9.65 -12.26
N VAL A 203 -15.69 -9.11 -12.06
CA VAL A 203 -15.21 -7.97 -12.88
C VAL A 203 -15.00 -8.36 -14.34
N GLU A 204 -14.50 -9.57 -14.63
CA GLU A 204 -14.40 -10.08 -16.00
C GLU A 204 -15.79 -10.20 -16.66
N ALA A 205 -16.76 -10.78 -15.96
CA ALA A 205 -18.13 -10.93 -16.45
C ALA A 205 -18.81 -9.57 -16.72
N ALA A 206 -18.69 -8.63 -15.79
CA ALA A 206 -19.29 -7.30 -15.90
C ALA A 206 -18.64 -6.44 -17.00
N SER A 207 -17.34 -6.65 -17.27
CA SER A 207 -16.59 -5.86 -18.25
C SER A 207 -16.51 -6.49 -19.64
N ASN A 208 -16.80 -7.79 -19.75
CA ASN A 208 -16.53 -8.61 -20.92
C ASN A 208 -15.06 -8.54 -21.39
N LEU A 209 -14.14 -8.38 -20.44
CA LEU A 209 -12.69 -8.41 -20.66
C LEU A 209 -12.07 -9.55 -19.85
N SER A 210 -11.02 -10.16 -20.38
CA SER A 210 -10.21 -11.09 -19.59
C SER A 210 -9.45 -10.36 -18.47
N ALA A 211 -9.04 -11.10 -17.42
CA ALA A 211 -8.19 -10.59 -16.35
C ALA A 211 -6.96 -9.86 -16.88
N SER A 212 -6.31 -10.38 -17.92
CA SER A 212 -5.15 -9.74 -18.55
C SER A 212 -5.51 -8.43 -19.23
N GLU A 213 -6.59 -8.38 -20.01
CA GLU A 213 -7.01 -7.18 -20.72
C GLU A 213 -7.44 -6.07 -19.76
N LEU A 214 -8.29 -6.37 -18.78
CA LEU A 214 -8.74 -5.37 -17.82
C LEU A 214 -7.58 -4.90 -16.94
N THR A 215 -6.68 -5.78 -16.53
CA THR A 215 -5.51 -5.39 -15.72
C THR A 215 -4.59 -4.48 -16.51
N GLN A 216 -4.32 -4.82 -17.78
CA GLN A 216 -3.49 -4.03 -18.66
C GLN A 216 -4.11 -2.67 -18.98
N ARG A 217 -5.38 -2.64 -19.36
CA ARG A 217 -6.04 -1.41 -19.80
C ARG A 217 -6.32 -0.45 -18.65
N TRP A 218 -6.64 -0.97 -17.47
CA TRP A 218 -7.15 -0.14 -16.38
C TRP A 218 -6.10 0.17 -15.32
N LEU A 219 -5.09 -0.69 -15.14
CA LEU A 219 -4.17 -0.57 -14.02
C LEU A 219 -2.70 -0.57 -14.45
N THR A 220 -2.18 -1.70 -14.95
CA THR A 220 -0.73 -1.85 -15.21
C THR A 220 -0.26 -0.96 -16.36
N GLY A 221 -1.03 -0.83 -17.44
CA GLY A 221 -0.71 0.06 -18.55
C GLY A 221 -0.65 1.54 -18.12
N PRO A 222 -1.72 2.11 -17.53
CA PRO A 222 -1.74 3.51 -17.10
C PRO A 222 -0.64 3.90 -16.11
N ILE A 223 -0.19 2.99 -15.25
CA ILE A 223 0.87 3.27 -14.26
C ILE A 223 2.25 2.76 -14.68
N GLY A 224 2.39 2.26 -15.91
CA GLY A 224 3.69 1.88 -16.50
C GLY A 224 4.31 0.63 -15.90
N MET A 225 3.52 -0.40 -15.58
CA MET A 225 4.01 -1.71 -15.17
C MET A 225 4.21 -2.62 -16.39
N SER A 226 5.43 -2.61 -16.94
CA SER A 226 5.83 -3.33 -18.17
C SER A 226 6.28 -4.77 -17.94
N ASP A 227 6.67 -5.12 -16.71
CA ASP A 227 7.20 -6.43 -16.32
C ASP A 227 6.15 -7.25 -15.52
N SER A 228 4.87 -7.07 -15.85
CA SER A 228 3.73 -7.60 -15.09
C SER A 228 2.71 -8.32 -15.96
N ALA A 229 2.31 -9.52 -15.56
CA ALA A 229 1.32 -10.31 -16.28
C ALA A 229 0.61 -11.33 -15.38
N TRP A 230 -0.59 -11.75 -15.79
CA TRP A 230 -1.22 -12.96 -15.27
C TRP A 230 -0.64 -14.18 -15.99
N ILE A 231 -0.02 -15.08 -15.24
CA ILE A 231 0.64 -16.29 -15.74
C ILE A 231 -0.10 -17.52 -15.21
N GLU A 232 -0.28 -18.52 -16.07
CA GLU A 232 -0.83 -19.81 -15.66
C GLU A 232 0.05 -20.49 -14.61
N ARG A 233 -0.58 -21.20 -13.69
CA ARG A 233 0.07 -22.03 -12.67
C ARG A 233 -0.14 -23.51 -13.03
N PRO A 234 0.77 -24.16 -13.77
CA PRO A 234 0.60 -25.55 -14.19
C PRO A 234 0.38 -26.53 -13.03
N TRP A 235 0.95 -26.22 -11.86
CA TRP A 235 0.76 -27.04 -10.64
C TRP A 235 -0.66 -26.97 -10.03
N MET A 236 -1.55 -26.13 -10.57
CA MET A 236 -2.95 -26.00 -10.15
C MET A 236 -3.93 -26.82 -11.00
N GLU A 237 -3.53 -27.29 -12.19
CA GLU A 237 -4.41 -28.00 -13.13
C GLU A 237 -5.11 -29.21 -12.50
N ASN A 238 -4.41 -29.95 -11.62
CA ASN A 238 -4.92 -31.18 -11.00
C ASN A 238 -5.73 -30.95 -9.72
N GLN A 239 -5.96 -29.71 -9.28
CA GLN A 239 -6.61 -29.45 -7.98
C GLN A 239 -8.14 -29.32 -8.04
N ASN A 240 -8.75 -29.37 -9.22
CA ASN A 240 -10.21 -29.26 -9.44
C ASN A 240 -10.82 -28.03 -8.71
N ILE A 241 -10.01 -26.97 -8.59
CA ILE A 241 -10.32 -25.69 -7.97
C ILE A 241 -9.97 -24.65 -9.02
N ASP A 242 -11.00 -24.03 -9.60
CA ASP A 242 -10.90 -23.00 -10.64
C ASP A 242 -10.24 -21.69 -10.12
N ALA A 243 -10.30 -21.46 -8.80
CA ALA A 243 -9.66 -20.31 -8.20
C ALA A 243 -8.12 -20.38 -8.30
N ASN A 244 -7.51 -19.24 -8.67
CA ASN A 244 -6.06 -19.04 -8.70
C ASN A 244 -5.27 -19.82 -9.77
N GLN A 245 -5.92 -20.33 -10.83
CA GLN A 245 -5.22 -20.88 -12.02
C GLN A 245 -4.23 -19.88 -12.62
N LEU A 246 -4.56 -18.58 -12.54
CA LEU A 246 -3.65 -17.49 -12.86
C LEU A 246 -2.99 -16.93 -11.59
N GLY A 247 -1.68 -16.72 -11.68
CA GLY A 247 -0.86 -15.97 -10.74
C GLY A 247 -0.42 -14.63 -11.32
N PHE A 248 -0.46 -13.57 -10.53
CA PHE A 248 0.07 -12.28 -10.98
C PHE A 248 1.59 -12.30 -10.80
N ALA A 249 2.34 -12.36 -11.90
CA ALA A 249 3.78 -12.25 -11.91
C ALA A 249 4.20 -10.80 -12.16
N THR A 250 5.15 -10.29 -11.37
CA THR A 250 5.61 -8.90 -11.47
C THR A 250 7.03 -8.73 -10.92
N SER A 251 7.70 -7.64 -11.29
CA SER A 251 8.96 -7.21 -10.68
C SER A 251 8.71 -6.43 -9.38
N ALA A 252 9.74 -6.28 -8.54
CA ALA A 252 9.59 -5.51 -7.30
C ALA A 252 9.34 -4.01 -7.56
N HIS A 253 9.87 -3.47 -8.67
CA HIS A 253 9.65 -2.10 -9.10
C HIS A 253 8.22 -1.88 -9.58
N ASP A 254 7.69 -2.79 -10.41
CA ASP A 254 6.31 -2.72 -10.85
C ASP A 254 5.33 -2.84 -9.68
N LEU A 255 5.59 -3.76 -8.75
CA LEU A 255 4.81 -3.84 -7.53
C LEU A 255 4.88 -2.54 -6.70
N ALA A 256 6.00 -1.82 -6.74
CA ALA A 256 6.14 -0.55 -6.04
C ALA A 256 5.30 0.57 -6.67
N ARG A 257 5.00 0.48 -7.98
CA ARG A 257 4.05 1.38 -8.67
C ARG A 257 2.64 1.21 -8.12
N ILE A 258 2.19 -0.02 -7.83
CA ILE A 258 0.92 -0.28 -7.13
C ILE A 258 0.93 0.39 -5.74
N GLY A 259 2.02 0.23 -4.99
CA GLY A 259 2.17 0.86 -3.68
C GLY A 259 2.08 2.38 -3.76
N LEU A 260 2.72 3.00 -4.75
CA LEU A 260 2.65 4.44 -4.98
C LEU A 260 1.27 4.92 -5.40
N LEU A 261 0.56 4.17 -6.23
CA LEU A 261 -0.81 4.51 -6.60
C LEU A 261 -1.72 4.61 -5.35
N VAL A 262 -1.59 3.65 -4.43
CA VAL A 262 -2.34 3.67 -3.16
C VAL A 262 -1.87 4.81 -2.26
N LEU A 263 -0.55 5.03 -2.15
CA LEU A 263 0.02 6.15 -1.41
C LEU A 263 -0.49 7.52 -1.92
N ALA A 264 -0.66 7.63 -3.23
CA ALA A 264 -1.19 8.81 -3.93
C ALA A 264 -2.72 8.86 -3.99
N ASN A 265 -3.41 8.05 -3.18
CA ASN A 265 -4.87 8.01 -3.11
C ASN A 265 -5.53 7.82 -4.49
N GLY A 266 -5.01 6.87 -5.28
CA GLY A 266 -5.57 6.48 -6.56
C GLY A 266 -5.22 7.40 -7.74
N THR A 267 -4.33 8.38 -7.53
CA THR A 267 -3.90 9.32 -8.58
C THR A 267 -2.47 9.00 -9.01
N TRP A 268 -2.25 8.76 -10.29
CA TRP A 268 -0.95 8.53 -10.88
C TRP A 268 -0.58 9.70 -11.79
N ASP A 269 0.42 10.49 -11.40
CA ASP A 269 0.90 11.64 -12.19
C ASP A 269 -0.24 12.49 -12.78
N GLN A 270 -1.06 13.07 -11.89
CA GLN A 270 -2.26 13.87 -12.22
C GLN A 270 -3.43 13.10 -12.85
N THR A 271 -3.24 11.84 -13.24
CA THR A 271 -4.30 10.99 -13.79
C THR A 271 -5.00 10.21 -12.67
N GLU A 272 -6.31 10.35 -12.53
CA GLU A 272 -7.08 9.55 -11.58
C GLU A 272 -7.34 8.15 -12.13
N ILE A 273 -6.61 7.16 -11.59
CA ILE A 273 -6.79 5.75 -11.94
C ILE A 273 -7.96 5.15 -11.15
N VAL A 274 -8.05 5.49 -9.86
CA VAL A 274 -9.19 5.18 -9.00
C VAL A 274 -9.83 6.50 -8.58
N THR A 275 -10.99 6.81 -9.15
CA THR A 275 -11.70 8.08 -8.93
C THR A 275 -12.51 8.07 -7.63
N ASN A 276 -13.07 6.94 -7.23
CA ASN A 276 -13.87 6.79 -6.03
C ASN A 276 -12.96 6.68 -4.79
N LYS A 277 -12.61 7.85 -4.25
CA LYS A 277 -11.77 7.97 -3.05
C LYS A 277 -12.42 7.38 -1.81
N ALA A 278 -13.75 7.32 -1.77
CA ALA A 278 -14.48 6.68 -0.66
C ALA A 278 -14.27 5.16 -0.68
N TYR A 279 -14.35 4.52 -1.86
CA TYR A 279 -14.01 3.12 -2.04
C TYR A 279 -12.55 2.86 -1.64
N LEU A 280 -11.59 3.64 -2.18
CA LEU A 280 -10.18 3.41 -1.90
C LEU A 280 -9.88 3.55 -0.40
N ARG A 281 -10.40 4.59 0.25
CA ARG A 281 -10.28 4.77 1.71
C ARG A 281 -10.88 3.60 2.49
N ALA A 282 -12.08 3.15 2.12
CA ALA A 282 -12.71 1.99 2.74
C ALA A 282 -11.90 0.71 2.53
N SER A 283 -11.26 0.56 1.36
CA SER A 283 -10.48 -0.63 1.01
C SER A 283 -9.25 -0.82 1.90
N VAL A 284 -8.69 0.28 2.41
CA VAL A 284 -7.52 0.29 3.30
C VAL A 284 -7.88 0.67 4.75
N SER A 285 -9.15 0.55 5.12
CA SER A 285 -9.65 0.73 6.49
C SER A 285 -10.21 -0.60 7.02
N PRO A 286 -10.31 -0.82 8.34
CA PRO A 286 -10.93 -2.03 8.90
C PRO A 286 -12.33 -2.25 8.31
N SER A 287 -12.52 -3.36 7.59
CA SER A 287 -13.75 -3.58 6.83
C SER A 287 -14.85 -4.29 7.61
N GLN A 288 -14.53 -4.81 8.80
CA GLN A 288 -15.42 -5.52 9.72
C GLN A 288 -14.78 -5.62 11.11
N LYS A 289 -15.54 -6.04 12.13
CA LYS A 289 -15.10 -6.12 13.54
C LYS A 289 -14.43 -7.45 13.95
N LEU A 290 -14.61 -8.51 13.17
CA LEU A 290 -14.10 -9.87 13.39
C LEU A 290 -12.57 -9.96 13.28
N ASN A 291 -11.97 -9.27 12.30
CA ASN A 291 -10.53 -9.14 12.05
C ASN A 291 -10.21 -7.71 11.60
N PRO A 292 -10.02 -6.75 12.51
CA PRO A 292 -9.85 -5.33 12.17
C PRO A 292 -8.57 -5.07 11.37
N SER A 293 -7.55 -5.95 11.46
CA SER A 293 -6.34 -5.90 10.62
C SER A 293 -6.56 -6.25 9.14
N TYR A 294 -7.79 -6.17 8.64
CA TYR A 294 -8.13 -6.50 7.26
C TYR A 294 -9.14 -5.51 6.66
N GLY A 295 -8.82 -5.01 5.46
CA GLY A 295 -9.68 -4.19 4.63
C GLY A 295 -10.27 -4.96 3.45
N TYR A 296 -10.46 -4.30 2.31
CA TYR A 296 -10.84 -4.98 1.05
C TYR A 296 -9.61 -5.60 0.42
N LEU A 297 -9.29 -6.82 0.83
CA LEU A 297 -8.13 -7.58 0.38
C LEU A 297 -6.76 -6.97 0.72
N TRP A 298 -6.71 -6.04 1.68
CA TRP A 298 -5.49 -5.45 2.24
C TRP A 298 -5.33 -5.83 3.71
N TRP A 299 -4.09 -6.04 4.15
CA TRP A 299 -3.78 -6.19 5.58
C TRP A 299 -3.42 -4.83 6.19
N LEU A 300 -3.81 -4.62 7.45
CA LEU A 300 -3.71 -3.31 8.12
C LEU A 300 -2.94 -3.42 9.45
N GLY A 301 -2.03 -2.47 9.68
CA GLY A 301 -1.33 -2.23 10.93
C GLY A 301 -2.17 -1.51 11.98
N GLY A 302 -1.60 -1.30 13.17
CA GLY A 302 -2.14 -0.45 14.23
C GLY A 302 -3.41 -0.97 14.93
N GLN A 303 -3.91 -2.15 14.54
CA GLN A 303 -5.14 -2.71 15.13
C GLN A 303 -4.84 -3.54 16.38
N SER A 304 -5.85 -3.70 17.24
CA SER A 304 -5.73 -4.44 18.49
C SER A 304 -5.49 -5.94 18.34
N HIS A 305 -5.80 -6.51 17.18
CA HIS A 305 -5.57 -7.92 16.87
C HIS A 305 -5.70 -8.21 15.37
N ALA A 306 -5.12 -9.34 14.96
CA ALA A 306 -5.31 -9.92 13.64
C ALA A 306 -5.77 -11.39 13.73
N ILE A 307 -6.57 -11.86 12.77
CA ILE A 307 -6.78 -13.29 12.54
C ILE A 307 -5.84 -13.76 11.42
N ARG A 308 -4.92 -14.67 11.75
CA ARG A 308 -3.92 -15.22 10.82
C ARG A 308 -3.87 -16.73 10.94
N ALA A 309 -3.93 -17.43 9.81
CA ALA A 309 -3.97 -18.90 9.78
C ALA A 309 -5.04 -19.50 10.74
N GLY A 310 -6.20 -18.84 10.85
CA GLY A 310 -7.31 -19.26 11.72
C GLY A 310 -7.14 -18.95 13.21
N LYS A 311 -6.03 -18.32 13.62
CA LYS A 311 -5.75 -17.97 15.01
C LYS A 311 -5.82 -16.46 15.20
N ARG A 312 -6.46 -16.04 16.30
CA ARG A 312 -6.44 -14.65 16.77
C ARG A 312 -5.09 -14.37 17.44
N VAL A 313 -4.41 -13.32 17.01
CA VAL A 313 -3.15 -12.84 17.57
C VAL A 313 -3.39 -11.41 18.05
N ALA A 314 -3.06 -11.13 19.32
CA ALA A 314 -3.21 -9.80 19.89
C ALA A 314 -2.10 -8.84 19.40
N GLY A 315 -2.43 -7.54 19.36
CA GLY A 315 -1.53 -6.47 18.95
C GLY A 315 -1.54 -6.20 17.44
N SER A 316 -0.75 -5.19 17.05
CA SER A 316 -0.56 -4.77 15.66
C SER A 316 -0.01 -5.92 14.81
N LEU A 317 -0.39 -5.91 13.52
CA LEU A 317 0.01 -6.91 12.53
C LEU A 317 1.52 -7.10 12.44
N ILE A 318 2.27 -5.99 12.54
CA ILE A 318 3.73 -5.93 12.63
C ILE A 318 4.07 -4.88 13.70
N PRO A 319 4.41 -5.29 14.93
CA PRO A 319 4.58 -4.36 16.06
C PRO A 319 5.59 -3.22 15.86
N ASN A 320 6.70 -3.48 15.15
CA ASN A 320 7.71 -2.45 14.87
C ASN A 320 7.43 -1.64 13.60
N ALA A 321 6.31 -1.89 12.90
CA ALA A 321 5.89 -1.08 11.78
C ALA A 321 4.95 0.03 12.26
N PRO A 322 4.89 1.16 11.54
CA PRO A 322 3.92 2.22 11.75
C PRO A 322 2.46 1.76 11.84
N ASP A 323 1.66 2.46 12.64
CA ASP A 323 0.26 2.08 12.88
C ASP A 323 -0.63 2.24 11.63
N ASP A 324 -0.30 3.17 10.73
CA ASP A 324 -0.99 3.35 9.46
C ASP A 324 -0.44 2.47 8.32
N LEU A 325 0.32 1.41 8.65
CA LEU A 325 0.79 0.43 7.68
C LEU A 325 -0.38 -0.22 6.92
N ILE A 326 -0.29 -0.17 5.59
CA ILE A 326 -1.10 -0.95 4.66
C ILE A 326 -0.19 -1.98 4.00
N ALA A 327 -0.64 -3.23 3.89
CA ALA A 327 0.18 -4.32 3.38
C ALA A 327 -0.57 -5.26 2.45
N ALA A 328 -0.03 -5.46 1.24
CA ALA A 328 -0.31 -6.66 0.46
C ALA A 328 0.65 -7.78 0.88
N GLN A 329 0.14 -8.97 1.18
CA GLN A 329 0.97 -10.08 1.68
C GLN A 329 0.76 -11.37 0.90
N GLY A 330 1.87 -11.96 0.46
CA GLY A 330 1.97 -13.20 -0.30
C GLY A 330 2.73 -14.30 0.45
N ALA A 331 2.53 -15.54 0.01
CA ALA A 331 3.37 -16.65 0.44
C ALA A 331 4.83 -16.42 0.05
N LEU A 332 5.76 -17.06 0.78
CA LEU A 332 7.21 -16.82 0.71
C LEU A 332 7.63 -15.42 1.17
N GLY A 333 6.78 -14.73 1.93
CA GLY A 333 7.09 -13.41 2.47
C GLY A 333 7.11 -12.31 1.41
N ARG A 334 6.39 -12.46 0.30
CA ARG A 334 6.27 -11.41 -0.72
C ARG A 334 5.38 -10.28 -0.20
N LYS A 335 5.83 -9.04 -0.34
CA LYS A 335 5.18 -7.87 0.29
C LYS A 335 5.15 -6.67 -0.63
N CYS A 336 4.07 -5.91 -0.50
CA CYS A 336 4.05 -4.48 -0.79
C CYS A 336 3.53 -3.78 0.46
N TYR A 337 4.40 -3.02 1.11
CA TYR A 337 4.08 -2.21 2.26
C TYR A 337 3.94 -0.75 1.85
N ILE A 338 2.95 -0.07 2.41
CA ILE A 338 2.68 1.35 2.17
C ILE A 338 2.46 1.99 3.54
N VAL A 339 3.16 3.09 3.80
CA VAL A 339 2.99 3.87 5.03
C VAL A 339 2.73 5.33 4.67
N PRO A 340 1.46 5.75 4.61
CA PRO A 340 1.08 7.11 4.24
C PRO A 340 1.75 8.21 5.05
N SER A 341 1.77 8.06 6.38
CA SER A 341 2.36 9.01 7.35
C SER A 341 3.84 9.30 7.08
N ARG A 342 4.54 8.34 6.45
CA ARG A 342 5.98 8.40 6.16
C ARG A 342 6.28 8.51 4.67
N GLN A 343 5.26 8.66 3.82
CA GLN A 343 5.40 8.74 2.36
C GLN A 343 6.27 7.59 1.80
N LEU A 344 6.06 6.39 2.35
CA LEU A 344 6.95 5.26 2.18
C LEU A 344 6.24 4.11 1.46
N VAL A 345 6.94 3.49 0.51
CA VAL A 345 6.54 2.20 -0.08
C VAL A 345 7.73 1.26 0.00
N VAL A 346 7.49 0.00 0.40
CA VAL A 346 8.53 -1.04 0.42
C VAL A 346 8.02 -2.29 -0.26
N THR A 347 8.72 -2.78 -1.27
CA THR A 347 8.42 -4.08 -1.87
C THR A 347 9.51 -5.09 -1.55
N ARG A 348 9.08 -6.34 -1.36
CA ARG A 348 9.96 -7.49 -1.20
C ARG A 348 9.45 -8.65 -2.02
N LEU A 349 10.33 -9.22 -2.85
CA LEU A 349 10.14 -10.51 -3.51
C LEU A 349 11.19 -11.53 -3.00
N GLY A 350 10.95 -12.81 -3.25
CA GLY A 350 11.87 -13.89 -2.91
C GLY A 350 11.22 -15.08 -2.20
N ASP A 351 12.06 -15.84 -1.51
CA ASP A 351 11.68 -17.08 -0.84
C ASP A 351 11.33 -16.82 0.64
N ASN A 352 10.80 -17.83 1.32
CA ASN A 352 10.38 -17.74 2.72
C ASN A 352 11.53 -17.18 3.60
N PRO A 353 11.37 -15.98 4.18
CA PRO A 353 12.44 -15.35 4.94
C PRO A 353 12.65 -15.96 6.32
N ASN A 354 11.65 -16.68 6.85
CA ASN A 354 11.73 -17.23 8.19
C ASN A 354 12.52 -18.54 8.17
N GLU A 355 13.55 -18.61 8.99
CA GLU A 355 14.21 -19.87 9.33
C GLU A 355 13.31 -20.72 10.25
N ARG A 356 13.62 -22.01 10.37
CA ARG A 356 12.95 -22.86 11.36
C ARG A 356 13.19 -22.28 12.77
N GLY A 357 12.12 -21.83 13.43
CA GLY A 357 12.17 -21.33 14.80
C GLY A 357 12.27 -19.80 14.94
N ASP A 358 12.33 -19.03 13.84
CA ASP A 358 12.46 -17.57 13.91
C ASP A 358 11.10 -16.84 14.02
N VAL A 359 11.04 -15.82 14.88
CA VAL A 359 9.82 -15.07 15.22
C VAL A 359 9.77 -13.75 14.43
N ALA A 360 9.25 -13.90 13.20
CA ALA A 360 8.77 -12.88 12.26
C ALA A 360 9.80 -11.90 11.67
N PHE A 361 10.40 -12.30 10.53
CA PHE A 361 11.17 -11.46 9.60
C PHE A 361 10.64 -10.03 9.47
N ASP A 362 9.32 -9.89 9.29
CA ASP A 362 8.65 -8.61 9.08
C ASP A 362 8.91 -7.65 10.26
N ASN A 363 8.85 -8.15 11.50
CA ASN A 363 9.03 -7.32 12.69
C ASN A 363 10.48 -6.84 12.86
N GLU A 364 11.47 -7.68 12.52
CA GLU A 364 12.88 -7.32 12.60
C GLU A 364 13.30 -6.40 11.44
N PHE A 365 12.81 -6.66 10.23
CA PHE A 365 13.05 -5.79 9.07
C PHE A 365 12.51 -4.38 9.34
N TRP A 366 11.28 -4.27 9.84
CA TRP A 366 10.71 -2.97 10.19
C TRP A 366 11.45 -2.28 11.33
N ARG A 367 11.89 -3.01 12.36
CA ARG A 367 12.75 -2.44 13.43
C ARG A 367 13.99 -1.77 12.85
N ARG A 368 14.70 -2.45 11.94
CA ARG A 368 15.91 -1.93 11.29
C ARG A 368 15.61 -0.76 10.37
N LEU A 369 14.53 -0.84 9.60
CA LEU A 369 14.13 0.23 8.69
C LEU A 369 13.73 1.50 9.46
N MET A 370 13.02 1.36 10.59
CA MET A 370 12.66 2.49 11.47
C MET A 370 13.90 3.18 12.06
N LEU A 371 14.95 2.42 12.39
CA LEU A 371 16.24 2.99 12.82
C LEU A 371 16.93 3.80 11.71
N ALA A 372 16.63 3.57 10.44
CA ALA A 372 17.18 4.35 9.35
C ALA A 372 16.47 5.70 9.14
N MET A 373 15.22 5.83 9.59
CA MET A 373 14.43 7.04 9.38
C MET A 373 14.87 8.18 10.30
N PRO A 374 14.75 9.46 9.92
CA PRO A 374 14.93 10.60 10.83
C PRO A 374 13.91 10.56 11.97
N GLU A 375 14.25 11.14 13.11
CA GLU A 375 13.40 11.15 14.32
C GLU A 375 11.99 11.71 14.08
N THR A 376 11.87 12.72 13.22
CA THR A 376 10.59 13.31 12.79
C THR A 376 9.64 12.32 12.11
N LEU A 377 10.16 11.22 11.56
CA LEU A 377 9.39 10.13 10.97
C LEU A 377 9.30 8.91 11.89
N ARG A 378 9.96 8.91 13.06
CA ARG A 378 9.86 7.80 14.02
C ARG A 378 8.70 7.97 14.99
N ILE A 379 8.37 9.21 15.35
CA ILE A 379 7.30 9.54 16.28
C ILE A 379 5.96 9.43 15.54
N GLU A 380 5.03 8.63 16.08
CA GLU A 380 3.66 8.63 15.56
C GLU A 380 3.06 10.03 15.71
N PRO A 381 2.36 10.57 14.69
CA PRO A 381 1.68 11.85 14.83
C PRO A 381 0.84 11.81 16.10
N SER A 382 1.06 12.76 17.02
CA SER A 382 0.24 12.86 18.23
C SER A 382 -1.22 12.78 17.78
N THR A 383 -1.96 11.81 18.29
CA THR A 383 -3.39 11.67 18.03
C THR A 383 -4.06 12.91 18.62
N GLY A 384 -4.09 13.97 17.82
CA GLY A 384 -4.82 15.18 18.10
C GLY A 384 -6.25 14.73 18.38
N THR A 385 -6.68 14.95 19.61
CA THR A 385 -8.03 14.69 20.07
C THR A 385 -8.95 15.44 19.12
N GLN A 386 -9.64 14.73 18.23
CA GLN A 386 -10.79 15.30 17.55
C GLN A 386 -11.84 15.52 18.64
N GLN A 387 -12.01 16.78 19.04
CA GLN A 387 -13.18 17.26 19.75
C GLN A 387 -14.37 17.28 18.80
#